data_AF-A0A2N2DTY3-F1
#
_entry.id   AF-A0A2N2DTY3-F1
#
_cell.length_a   1.000
_cell.length_b   1.000
_cell.length_c   1.000
_cell.angle_alpha   90.00
_cell.angle_beta   90.00
_cell.angle_gamma   90.00
#
_symmetry.space_group_name_H-M   'P 1'
#
loop_
_entity.id
_entity.type
_entity.pdbx_description
1 polymer ?
#
loop_
_entity_poly.entity_id
_entity_poly.type
_entity_poly.pdbx_seq_one_letter_code
_entity_poly.pdbx_strand_id
1 'polypeptide(L)' 'MMNRFIEEYGGCLCYEVQQKIFDGKSYNLSIKEEFIEFEVAGGHLDKCPAVVGNVAKWVAEMIVEGEI' A
#
# COMPACT_ATOMS: atom_id res chain seq x y z
N MET A 1 14.84 4.81 1.54
CA MET A 1 13.63 3.97 1.73
C MET A 1 12.33 4.78 1.79
N MET A 2 12.13 5.67 2.77
CA MET A 2 10.89 6.48 2.87
C MET A 2 10.57 7.29 1.61
N ASN A 3 11.56 7.99 1.03
CA ASN A 3 11.33 8.76 -0.21
C ASN A 3 10.82 7.88 -1.36
N ARG A 4 11.41 6.68 -1.54
CA ARG A 4 10.97 5.70 -2.54
C ARG A 4 9.54 5.23 -2.28
N PHE A 5 9.18 5.01 -1.02
CA PHE A 5 7.81 4.64 -0.64
C PHE A 5 6.81 5.73 -1.01
N ILE A 6 7.09 6.98 -0.68
CA ILE A 6 6.22 8.12 -1.00
C ILE A 6 6.13 8.35 -2.51
N GLU A 7 7.24 8.20 -3.26
CA GLU A 7 7.23 8.32 -4.72
C GLU A 7 6.36 7.24 -5.38
N GLU A 8 6.49 5.98 -4.94
CA GLU A 8 5.73 4.86 -5.48
C GLU A 8 4.24 4.89 -5.08
N TYR A 9 3.95 5.16 -3.79
CA TYR A 9 2.62 5.00 -3.21
C TYR A 9 1.92 6.31 -2.83
N GLY A 10 2.53 7.45 -3.09
CA GLY A 10 1.95 8.79 -2.90
C GLY A 10 2.08 9.37 -1.49
N GLY A 11 2.18 8.53 -0.45
CA GLY A 11 2.29 8.98 0.94
C GLY A 11 2.54 7.81 1.89
N CYS A 12 2.61 8.08 3.20
CA CYS A 12 2.88 7.04 4.22
C CYS A 12 1.62 6.59 4.97
N LEU A 13 0.47 7.20 4.70
CA LEU A 13 -0.81 6.83 5.29
C LEU A 13 -1.59 5.90 4.35
N CYS A 14 -2.31 4.93 4.92
CA CYS A 14 -3.15 4.01 4.12
C CYS A 14 -4.15 4.76 3.23
N TYR A 15 -4.67 5.91 3.68
CA TYR A 15 -5.52 6.79 2.86
C TYR A 15 -4.83 7.21 1.55
N GLU A 16 -3.59 7.71 1.64
CA GLU A 16 -2.82 8.19 0.49
C GLU A 16 -2.40 7.03 -0.43
N VAL A 17 -1.95 5.93 0.17
CA VAL A 17 -1.61 4.70 -0.55
C VAL A 17 -2.81 4.16 -1.31
N GLN A 18 -3.98 4.12 -0.68
CA GLN A 18 -5.22 3.69 -1.33
C GLN A 18 -5.57 4.60 -2.51
N GLN A 19 -5.49 5.93 -2.35
CA GLN A 19 -5.70 6.85 -3.46
C GLN A 19 -4.76 6.57 -4.65
N LYS A 20 -3.53 6.14 -4.40
CA LYS A 20 -2.60 5.78 -5.47
C LYS A 20 -2.97 4.46 -6.16
N ILE A 21 -3.36 3.43 -5.42
CA ILE A 21 -3.55 2.07 -5.95
C ILE A 21 -5.00 1.73 -6.36
N PHE A 22 -5.96 2.59 -6.00
CA PHE A 22 -7.38 2.49 -6.35
C PHE A 22 -7.86 3.70 -7.19
N ASP A 23 -7.03 4.19 -8.10
CA ASP A 23 -7.39 5.23 -9.07
C ASP A 23 -8.03 6.48 -8.44
N GLY A 24 -7.47 6.94 -7.32
CA GLY A 24 -7.90 8.14 -6.58
C GLY A 24 -8.88 7.87 -5.43
N LYS A 25 -9.38 6.64 -5.27
CA LYS A 25 -10.32 6.28 -4.19
C LYS A 25 -9.60 5.85 -2.93
N SER A 26 -10.18 6.16 -1.78
CA SER A 26 -9.85 5.55 -0.49
C SER A 26 -11.13 5.09 0.19
N TYR A 27 -11.00 4.17 1.13
CA TYR A 27 -12.11 3.52 1.81
C TYR A 27 -12.00 3.71 3.32
N ASN A 28 -13.09 4.13 3.94
CA ASN A 28 -13.24 4.09 5.39
C ASN A 28 -13.71 2.70 5.81
N LEU A 29 -12.76 1.88 6.27
CA LEU A 29 -12.99 0.49 6.68
C LEU A 29 -13.87 0.35 7.93
N SER A 30 -14.23 1.46 8.61
CA SER A 30 -15.20 1.46 9.71
C SER A 30 -16.65 1.53 9.22
N ILE A 31 -16.87 1.89 7.96
CA ILE A 31 -18.18 1.87 7.31
C ILE A 31 -18.33 0.52 6.60
N LYS A 32 -19.39 -0.21 6.93
CA LYS A 32 -19.58 -1.59 6.45
C LYS A 32 -19.64 -1.68 4.93
N GLU A 33 -20.33 -0.74 4.30
CA GLU A 33 -20.50 -0.68 2.85
C GLU A 33 -19.16 -0.42 2.17
N GLU A 34 -18.39 0.56 2.65
CA GLU A 34 -17.05 0.86 2.11
C GLU A 34 -16.05 -0.28 2.37
N PHE A 35 -16.15 -0.97 3.51
CA PHE A 35 -15.35 -2.17 3.75
C PHE A 35 -15.63 -3.25 2.69
N ILE A 36 -16.90 -3.50 2.37
CA ILE A 36 -17.27 -4.48 1.33
C ILE A 36 -16.74 -4.03 -0.04
N GLU A 37 -16.88 -2.75 -0.39
CA GLU A 37 -16.34 -2.23 -1.65
C GLU A 37 -14.82 -2.36 -1.72
N PHE A 38 -14.12 -2.10 -0.61
CA PHE A 38 -12.68 -2.30 -0.49
C PHE A 38 -12.29 -3.76 -0.73
N GLU A 39 -12.98 -4.71 -0.11
CA GLU A 39 -12.75 -6.15 -0.33
C GLU A 39 -12.97 -6.53 -1.80
N VAL A 40 -14.09 -6.08 -2.39
CA VAL A 40 -14.42 -6.35 -3.80
C VAL A 40 -13.39 -5.75 -4.76
N ALA A 41 -12.84 -4.57 -4.43
CA ALA A 41 -11.79 -3.93 -5.20
C ALA A 41 -10.41 -4.62 -5.07
N GLY A 42 -10.29 -5.65 -4.23
CA GLY A 42 -9.05 -6.41 -4.02
C GLY A 42 -8.20 -5.89 -2.86
N GLY A 43 -8.77 -5.07 -1.97
CA GLY A 43 -8.14 -4.49 -0.79
C GLY A 43 -7.22 -5.42 -0.02
N HIS A 44 -7.77 -6.53 0.49
CA HIS A 44 -6.99 -7.57 1.16
C HIS A 44 -6.63 -8.76 0.28
N LEU A 45 -7.03 -8.77 -0.99
CA LEU A 45 -6.71 -9.85 -1.92
C LEU A 45 -5.33 -9.66 -2.56
N ASP A 46 -5.11 -8.52 -3.21
CA ASP A 46 -3.92 -8.29 -4.02
C ASP A 46 -3.35 -6.86 -3.91
N LYS A 47 -4.19 -5.84 -3.68
CA LYS A 47 -3.75 -4.43 -3.67
C LYS A 47 -2.85 -4.09 -2.48
N CYS A 48 -3.39 -4.06 -1.26
CA CYS A 48 -2.57 -3.76 -0.08
C CYS A 48 -1.50 -4.83 0.20
N PRO A 49 -1.76 -6.15 0.00
CA PRO A 49 -0.72 -7.16 0.11
C PRO A 49 0.47 -6.94 -0.84
N ALA A 50 0.25 -6.48 -2.08
CA ALA A 50 1.35 -6.18 -3.01
C ALA A 50 2.22 -5.03 -2.51
N VAL A 51 1.64 -3.98 -1.90
CA VAL A 51 2.40 -2.89 -1.26
C VAL A 51 3.35 -3.45 -0.19
N VAL A 52 2.82 -4.30 0.71
CA VAL A 52 3.62 -4.93 1.77
C VAL A 52 4.72 -5.81 1.19
N GLY A 53 4.40 -6.64 0.19
CA GLY A 53 5.36 -7.52 -0.48
C GLY A 53 6.50 -6.75 -1.14
N ASN A 54 6.19 -5.66 -1.83
CA ASN A 54 7.21 -4.80 -2.46
C ASN A 54 8.12 -4.15 -1.43
N VAL A 55 7.57 -3.63 -0.33
CA VAL A 55 8.39 -3.02 0.74
C VAL A 55 9.26 -4.06 1.43
N ALA A 56 8.72 -5.25 1.72
CA ALA A 56 9.50 -6.35 2.28
C ALA A 56 10.68 -6.73 1.37
N LYS A 57 10.45 -6.79 0.06
CA LYS A 57 11.51 -7.00 -0.93
C LYS A 57 12.56 -5.89 -0.88
N TRP A 58 12.16 -4.62 -0.90
CA TRP A 58 13.12 -3.50 -0.87
C TRP A 58 13.97 -3.50 0.39
N VAL A 59 13.38 -3.81 1.55
CA VAL A 59 14.13 -3.93 2.81
C VAL A 59 15.11 -5.10 2.74
N ALA A 60 14.71 -6.23 2.18
CA ALA A 60 15.63 -7.36 1.97
C ALA A 60 16.79 -7.00 1.04
N GLU A 61 16.53 -6.26 -0.05
CA GLU A 61 17.57 -5.74 -0.95
C GLU A 61 18.57 -4.85 -0.18
N MET A 62 18.08 -3.87 0.58
CA MET A 62 18.93 -3.00 1.40
C MET A 62 19.77 -3.78 2.42
N ILE A 63 19.20 -4.84 3.02
CA ILE A 63 19.93 -5.71 3.96
C ILE A 63 21.09 -6.42 3.26
N VAL A 64 20.84 -6.98 2.08
CA VAL A 64 21.84 -7.72 1.29
C VAL A 64 22.94 -6.77 0.77
N GLU A 65 22.58 -5.55 0.40
CA GLU A 65 23.49 -4.54 -0.11
C GLU A 65 24.27 -3.79 0.99
N GLY A 66 23.85 -3.95 2.26
CA GLY A 66 24.49 -3.28 3.40
C GLY A 66 24.14 -1.79 3.50
N GLU A 67 22.95 -1.39 3.03
CA GLU A 67 22.46 -0.01 2.98
C GLU A 67 21.48 0.34 4.12
N ILE A 68 21.46 -0.46 5.18
CA ILE A 68 20.63 -0.24 6.38
C ILE A 68 21.36 0.60 7.42
#